data_AF-A0A6P1GMI3-F1
#
_entry.id   AF-A0A6P1GMI3-F1
#
_cell.length_a   1.000
_cell.length_b   1.000
_cell.length_c   1.000
_cell.angle_alpha   90.00
_cell.angle_beta   90.00
_cell.angle_gamma   90.00
#
_symmetry.space_group_name_H-M   'P 1'
#
loop_
_entity.id
_entity.type
_entity.pdbx_description
1 polymer ?
#
loop_
_entity_poly.entity_id
_entity_poly.type
_entity_poly.pdbx_seq_one_letter_code
_entity_poly.pdbx_strand_id
1 'polypeptide(L)'
;MNYTDFRPGFKARAATAALAVTTAFAVVSLGLAAVTSAPAQASDTSSAVRAALKARLPKTPIDALTCEGFGGLCEVVSGSTLFYVDERARYLLVGRLYDMETRRDVTAARLLELNPDLIAAGAARAGGESKAQDEEPANAVPAKVDLAKLPADGAVHWGNPAGPKVVVFSDFHCGYCQRLTGELAKAGVQVEERPISIFGAKSRALSEAVLCAPDPAAALHAAYAGEAPKARPGCKPKGLDANEAFAKANGFNGTPVLVRASDGAVLQGYRPASEIRRFLGLTPNKGGQ
;
A
#
# COMPACT_ATOMS: atom_id res chain seq x y z
N MET A 1 -41.48 -15.93 63.07
CA MET A 1 -41.10 -15.77 64.50
C MET A 1 -39.61 -15.48 64.58
N ASN A 2 -39.24 -14.47 65.38
CA ASN A 2 -37.88 -14.12 65.80
C ASN A 2 -37.43 -14.96 67.01
N TYR A 3 -36.16 -14.75 67.41
CA TYR A 3 -35.46 -15.13 68.65
C TYR A 3 -34.81 -16.52 68.64
N THR A 4 -33.50 -16.63 68.35
CA THR A 4 -32.34 -16.48 69.26
C THR A 4 -32.28 -17.53 70.38
N ASP A 5 -31.20 -18.31 70.38
CA ASP A 5 -30.59 -18.90 71.58
C ASP A 5 -29.09 -18.54 71.55
N PHE A 6 -28.65 -17.56 72.36
CA PHE A 6 -28.02 -17.70 73.70
C PHE A 6 -26.63 -18.38 73.66
N ARG A 7 -25.48 -17.65 73.64
CA ARG A 7 -24.72 -16.94 74.73
C ARG A 7 -24.34 -17.85 75.93
N PRO A 8 -23.30 -17.54 76.75
CA PRO A 8 -21.96 -16.92 76.53
C PRO A 8 -20.86 -17.56 77.43
N GLY A 9 -19.65 -16.97 77.50
CA GLY A 9 -18.68 -17.22 78.60
C GLY A 9 -17.22 -16.85 78.28
N PHE A 10 -16.76 -15.60 78.39
CA PHE A 10 -16.45 -14.85 79.62
C PHE A 10 -15.24 -15.39 80.41
N LYS A 11 -14.09 -15.60 79.76
CA LYS A 11 -12.80 -15.58 80.46
C LYS A 11 -11.84 -14.62 79.77
N ALA A 12 -11.79 -13.44 80.37
CA ALA A 12 -10.58 -12.65 80.60
C ALA A 12 -9.95 -12.01 79.34
N ARG A 13 -10.25 -10.74 79.07
CA ARG A 13 -9.67 -9.56 79.75
C ARG A 13 -8.15 -9.44 79.51
N ALA A 14 -7.80 -8.29 78.94
CA ALA A 14 -6.55 -7.55 79.16
C ALA A 14 -5.26 -8.25 78.70
N ALA A 15 -4.19 -7.59 78.26
CA ALA A 15 -3.85 -6.22 77.93
C ALA A 15 -2.41 -6.28 77.34
N THR A 16 -1.99 -5.21 76.65
CA THR A 16 -0.62 -4.65 76.62
C THR A 16 0.58 -5.57 76.29
N ALA A 17 1.21 -5.44 75.13
CA ALA A 17 2.20 -4.40 74.75
C ALA A 17 3.66 -4.72 75.14
N ALA A 18 4.48 -4.93 74.09
CA ALA A 18 5.77 -4.29 73.81
C ALA A 18 7.12 -4.75 74.45
N LEU A 19 8.10 -4.86 73.52
CA LEU A 19 9.51 -4.40 73.55
C LEU A 19 10.66 -5.24 74.18
N ALA A 20 11.71 -5.44 73.34
CA ALA A 20 13.18 -5.37 73.57
C ALA A 20 13.98 -6.64 73.15
N VAL A 21 14.76 -6.68 72.03
CA VAL A 21 16.16 -6.18 71.82
C VAL A 21 17.16 -7.07 72.60
N THR A 22 18.20 -7.77 72.09
CA THR A 22 19.10 -7.69 70.90
C THR A 22 19.98 -8.95 70.73
N THR A 23 20.27 -9.30 69.46
CA THR A 23 21.50 -9.88 68.83
C THR A 23 22.17 -11.19 69.28
N ALA A 24 22.20 -12.19 68.39
CA ALA A 24 23.42 -12.86 67.89
C ALA A 24 23.15 -13.59 66.55
N PHE A 25 24.20 -13.67 65.74
CA PHE A 25 24.26 -13.97 64.30
C PHE A 25 23.91 -15.41 63.86
N ALA A 26 23.33 -15.47 62.64
CA ALA A 26 23.65 -16.37 61.51
C ALA A 26 22.85 -17.68 61.25
N VAL A 27 22.53 -17.83 59.94
CA VAL A 27 22.45 -19.05 59.11
C VAL A 27 21.06 -19.65 58.79
N VAL A 28 20.53 -19.23 57.61
CA VAL A 28 20.06 -20.08 56.48
C VAL A 28 18.71 -20.85 56.60
N SER A 29 17.67 -20.20 56.06
CA SER A 29 16.97 -20.60 54.82
C SER A 29 15.61 -21.34 54.80
N LEU A 30 14.87 -20.94 53.75
CA LEU A 30 13.75 -21.55 53.02
C LEU A 30 12.31 -21.41 53.55
N GLY A 31 11.47 -20.72 52.75
CA GLY A 31 10.04 -21.03 52.67
C GLY A 31 9.05 -19.92 52.28
N LEU A 32 9.41 -18.92 51.47
CA LEU A 32 8.42 -17.95 50.94
C LEU A 32 7.92 -18.42 49.55
N ALA A 33 6.73 -19.02 49.49
CA ALA A 33 6.07 -19.36 48.24
C ALA A 33 5.52 -18.07 47.59
N ALA A 34 6.15 -17.68 46.48
CA ALA A 34 5.75 -16.57 45.66
C ALA A 34 4.47 -16.88 44.86
N VAL A 35 3.53 -15.95 44.90
CA VAL A 35 2.40 -15.83 43.98
C VAL A 35 2.97 -15.54 42.58
N THR A 36 2.86 -16.50 41.65
CA THR A 36 3.18 -16.26 40.24
C THR A 36 1.89 -16.07 39.44
N SER A 37 1.48 -14.82 39.28
CA SER A 37 0.65 -14.40 38.15
C SER A 37 1.56 -14.20 36.93
N ALA A 38 1.41 -15.05 35.91
CA ALA A 38 2.15 -14.95 34.66
C ALA A 38 1.30 -14.30 33.55
N PRO A 39 1.80 -13.26 32.88
CA PRO A 39 1.53 -13.01 31.47
C PRO A 39 2.80 -13.40 30.69
N ALA A 40 2.80 -14.54 30.02
CA ALA A 40 3.97 -15.02 29.27
C ALA A 40 3.58 -15.78 27.99
N GLN A 41 2.65 -15.25 27.18
CA GLN A 41 2.26 -15.87 25.90
C GLN A 41 2.61 -15.05 24.65
N ALA A 42 3.23 -13.87 24.77
CA ALA A 42 3.65 -13.08 23.61
C ALA A 42 4.96 -13.58 22.96
N SER A 43 5.86 -14.18 23.76
CA SER A 43 7.19 -14.60 23.30
C SER A 43 7.19 -15.91 22.49
N ASP A 44 6.26 -16.83 22.77
CA ASP A 44 6.20 -18.14 22.10
C ASP A 44 5.70 -18.02 20.66
N THR A 45 4.64 -17.25 20.41
CA THR A 45 3.99 -17.14 19.09
C THR A 45 4.96 -16.57 18.04
N SER A 46 5.65 -15.48 18.35
CA SER A 46 6.59 -14.82 17.44
C SER A 46 7.75 -15.75 17.01
N SER A 47 8.21 -16.63 17.92
CA SER A 47 9.27 -17.60 17.64
C SER A 47 8.80 -18.70 16.68
N ALA A 48 7.58 -19.22 16.88
CA ALA A 48 6.98 -20.24 16.03
C ALA A 48 6.69 -19.70 14.62
N VAL A 49 6.18 -18.48 14.52
CA VAL A 49 5.94 -17.79 13.24
C VAL A 49 7.26 -17.58 12.51
N ARG A 50 8.32 -17.12 13.19
CA ARG A 50 9.65 -16.92 12.58
C ARG A 50 10.22 -18.22 12.03
N ALA A 51 10.10 -19.33 12.75
CA ALA A 51 10.55 -20.64 12.27
C ALA A 51 9.75 -21.10 11.04
N ALA A 52 8.44 -20.94 11.07
CA ALA A 52 7.55 -21.29 9.96
C ALA A 52 7.82 -20.43 8.71
N LEU A 53 8.12 -19.13 8.89
CA LEU A 53 8.52 -18.23 7.83
C LEU A 53 9.85 -18.64 7.20
N LYS A 54 10.86 -18.99 8.01
CA LYS A 54 12.16 -19.45 7.47
C LYS A 54 12.04 -20.73 6.66
N ALA A 55 11.14 -21.63 7.06
CA ALA A 55 10.87 -22.87 6.31
C ALA A 55 10.17 -22.59 4.97
N ARG A 56 9.27 -21.60 4.90
CA ARG A 56 8.47 -21.28 3.71
C ARG A 56 9.15 -20.28 2.77
N LEU A 57 9.94 -19.36 3.33
CA LEU A 57 10.61 -18.25 2.64
C LEU A 57 12.12 -18.24 2.97
N PRO A 58 12.89 -19.26 2.54
CA PRO A 58 14.31 -19.40 2.91
C PRO A 58 15.21 -18.31 2.32
N LYS A 59 14.73 -17.54 1.34
CA LYS A 59 15.46 -16.44 0.68
C LYS A 59 15.10 -15.05 1.22
N THR A 60 14.17 -14.96 2.16
CA THR A 60 13.67 -13.68 2.68
C THR A 60 14.29 -13.40 4.05
N PRO A 61 15.05 -12.32 4.23
CA PRO A 61 15.52 -11.90 5.54
C PRO A 61 14.34 -11.48 6.43
N ILE A 62 14.44 -11.74 7.73
CA ILE A 62 13.41 -11.37 8.72
C ILE A 62 14.08 -10.47 9.75
N ASP A 63 14.04 -9.16 9.51
CA ASP A 63 14.72 -8.16 10.32
C ASP A 63 13.95 -7.88 11.60
N ALA A 64 12.64 -7.66 11.50
CA ALA A 64 11.75 -7.53 12.65
C ALA A 64 10.47 -8.36 12.47
N LEU A 65 9.92 -8.83 13.58
CA LEU A 65 8.66 -9.59 13.60
C LEU A 65 7.90 -9.27 14.89
N THR A 66 6.66 -8.81 14.75
CA THR A 66 5.80 -8.41 15.87
C THR A 66 4.39 -8.94 15.66
N CYS A 67 3.87 -9.72 16.61
CA CYS A 67 2.52 -10.29 16.55
C CYS A 67 1.50 -9.53 17.41
N GLU A 68 1.80 -8.29 17.79
CA GLU A 68 0.98 -7.50 18.70
C GLU A 68 0.06 -6.54 17.93
N GLY A 69 -1.20 -6.42 18.39
CA GLY A 69 -2.10 -5.34 17.98
C GLY A 69 -3.02 -5.61 16.79
N PHE A 70 -2.80 -6.65 15.98
CA PHE A 70 -3.52 -6.84 14.72
C PHE A 70 -4.45 -8.06 14.68
N GLY A 71 -5.08 -8.42 15.80
CA GLY A 71 -6.16 -9.41 15.83
C GLY A 71 -5.81 -10.79 15.23
N GLY A 72 -4.58 -11.28 15.46
CA GLY A 72 -4.08 -12.55 14.94
C GLY A 72 -3.20 -12.44 13.69
N LEU A 73 -2.80 -11.22 13.31
CA LEU A 73 -1.78 -10.97 12.30
C LEU A 73 -0.45 -10.56 12.95
N CYS A 74 0.63 -11.09 12.41
CA CYS A 74 1.99 -10.71 12.69
C CYS A 74 2.53 -9.83 11.57
N GLU A 75 3.09 -8.69 11.96
CA GLU A 75 3.88 -7.82 11.12
C GLU A 75 5.30 -8.38 10.94
N VAL A 76 5.79 -8.36 9.71
CA VAL A 76 7.14 -8.79 9.36
C VAL A 76 7.83 -7.73 8.52
N VAL A 77 9.01 -7.34 8.98
CA VAL A 77 9.90 -6.39 8.28
C VAL A 77 11.03 -7.17 7.63
N SER A 78 11.23 -6.92 6.34
CA SER A 78 12.29 -7.48 5.51
C SER A 78 12.88 -6.37 4.64
N GLY A 79 14.00 -5.80 5.07
CA GLY A 79 14.65 -4.64 4.49
C GLY A 79 13.72 -3.43 4.54
N SER A 80 13.41 -2.88 3.37
CA SER A 80 12.48 -1.75 3.19
C SER A 80 11.03 -2.19 2.98
N THR A 81 10.73 -3.49 3.05
CA THR A 81 9.38 -4.02 2.79
C THR A 81 8.74 -4.51 4.09
N LEU A 82 7.47 -4.18 4.27
CA LEU A 82 6.64 -4.63 5.36
C LEU A 82 5.50 -5.50 4.80
N PHE A 83 5.27 -6.66 5.42
CA PHE A 83 4.16 -7.55 5.06
C PHE A 83 3.56 -8.19 6.33
N TYR A 84 2.35 -8.74 6.19
CA TYR A 84 1.62 -9.35 7.30
C TYR A 84 1.43 -10.84 7.07
N VAL A 85 1.48 -11.62 8.14
CA VAL A 85 1.19 -13.06 8.12
C VAL A 85 0.28 -13.44 9.28
N ASP A 86 -0.47 -14.52 9.18
CA ASP A 86 -1.21 -15.04 10.33
C ASP A 86 -0.26 -15.69 11.36
N GLU A 87 -0.75 -15.92 12.59
CA GLU A 87 -0.01 -16.57 13.69
C GLU A 87 0.54 -17.97 13.36
N ARG A 88 0.08 -18.60 12.28
CA ARG A 88 0.60 -19.90 11.80
C ARG A 88 1.51 -19.77 10.57
N ALA A 89 1.75 -18.53 10.11
CA ALA A 89 2.42 -18.17 8.87
C ALA A 89 1.91 -18.92 7.62
N ARG A 90 0.64 -19.34 7.63
CA ARG A 90 -0.04 -20.06 6.54
C ARG A 90 -0.44 -19.14 5.41
N TYR A 91 -0.80 -17.90 5.72
CA TYR A 91 -1.24 -16.88 4.78
C TYR A 91 -0.32 -15.66 4.88
N LEU A 92 -0.02 -15.06 3.74
CA LEU A 92 0.81 -13.86 3.64
C LEU A 92 0.04 -12.80 2.86
N LEU A 93 -0.01 -11.60 3.42
CA LEU A 93 -0.64 -10.41 2.85
C LEU A 93 0.42 -9.35 2.57
N VAL A 94 0.57 -8.98 1.30
CA VAL A 94 1.36 -7.81 0.88
C VAL A 94 0.40 -6.66 0.59
N GLY A 95 0.53 -5.57 1.33
CA GLY A 95 -0.36 -4.43 1.19
C GLY A 95 -0.30 -3.50 2.38
N ARG A 96 -1.34 -2.69 2.54
CA ARG A 96 -1.49 -1.75 3.65
C ARG A 96 -2.61 -2.20 4.57
N LEU A 97 -2.36 -2.12 5.86
CA LEU A 97 -3.33 -2.35 6.90
C LEU A 97 -3.89 -1.00 7.35
N TYR A 98 -5.22 -0.92 7.37
CA TYR A 98 -5.97 0.23 7.85
C TYR A 98 -6.65 -0.15 9.14
N ASP A 99 -6.38 0.63 10.19
CA ASP A 99 -7.24 0.63 11.36
C ASP A 99 -8.53 1.36 10.99
N MET A 100 -9.64 0.63 11.02
CA MET A 100 -10.97 1.14 10.66
C MET A 100 -11.65 1.90 11.80
N GLU A 101 -11.24 1.66 13.04
CA GLU A 101 -11.75 2.39 14.21
C GLU A 101 -11.12 3.78 14.26
N THR A 102 -9.80 3.86 14.15
CA THR A 102 -9.07 5.14 14.16
C THR A 102 -8.94 5.78 12.78
N ARG A 103 -9.37 5.08 11.71
CA ARG A 103 -9.26 5.47 10.29
C ARG A 103 -7.82 5.81 9.88
N ARG A 104 -6.85 5.08 10.43
CA ARG A 104 -5.41 5.35 10.26
C ARG A 104 -4.74 4.25 9.45
N ASP A 105 -3.80 4.65 8.60
CA ASP A 105 -2.89 3.72 7.90
C ASP A 105 -1.76 3.33 8.87
N VAL A 106 -1.87 2.14 9.47
CA VAL A 106 -0.91 1.65 10.47
C VAL A 106 0.39 1.19 9.82
N THR A 107 0.32 0.69 8.58
CA THR A 107 1.49 0.31 7.80
C THR A 107 2.36 1.53 7.48
N ALA A 108 1.74 2.64 7.08
CA ALA A 108 2.46 3.89 6.81
C ALA A 108 3.14 4.44 8.07
N ALA A 109 2.47 4.41 9.22
CA ALA A 109 3.06 4.83 10.49
C ALA A 109 4.29 3.98 10.83
N ARG A 110 4.22 2.67 10.63
CA ARG A 110 5.33 1.77 10.89
C ARG A 110 6.51 1.96 9.93
N LEU A 111 6.22 2.14 8.64
CA LEU A 111 7.26 2.43 7.65
C LEU A 111 7.99 3.76 7.95
N LEU A 112 7.28 4.74 8.51
CA LEU A 112 7.89 5.99 8.99
C LEU A 112 8.78 5.78 10.22
N GLU A 113 8.35 4.94 11.17
CA GLU A 113 9.15 4.60 12.37
C GLU A 113 10.44 3.84 12.01
N LEU A 114 10.37 2.93 11.04
CA LEU A 114 11.51 2.12 10.60
C LEU A 114 12.54 2.94 9.79
N ASN A 115 12.13 4.09 9.25
CA ASN A 115 12.97 5.00 8.47
C ASN A 115 13.09 6.37 9.17
N PRO A 116 13.85 6.47 10.27
CA PRO A 116 13.95 7.69 11.09
C PRO A 116 14.46 8.93 10.33
N ASP A 117 15.12 8.75 9.19
CA ASP A 117 15.55 9.84 8.29
C ASP A 117 14.37 10.66 7.73
N LEU A 118 13.16 10.09 7.69
CA LEU A 118 11.94 10.78 7.28
C LEU A 118 11.46 11.79 8.34
N ILE A 119 11.75 11.56 9.63
CA ILE A 119 11.38 12.48 10.72
C ILE A 119 12.35 13.67 10.77
N ALA A 120 13.64 13.45 10.48
CA ALA A 120 14.62 14.53 10.38
C ALA A 120 14.30 15.50 9.22
N ALA A 121 13.78 15.00 8.09
CA ALA A 121 13.33 15.82 6.97
C ALA A 121 11.99 16.56 7.21
N GLY A 122 11.22 16.16 8.23
CA GLY A 122 9.93 16.75 8.57
C GLY A 122 10.00 17.91 9.57
N ALA A 123 10.93 17.86 10.53
CA ALA A 123 11.06 18.89 11.57
C ALA A 123 11.70 20.21 11.08
N ALA A 124 12.46 20.17 9.98
CA ALA A 124 13.07 21.36 9.38
C ALA A 124 12.11 22.23 8.55
N ARG A 125 10.85 21.81 8.34
CA ARG A 125 9.89 22.52 7.47
C ARG A 125 8.97 23.53 8.16
N ALA A 126 9.20 23.85 9.44
CA ALA A 126 8.37 24.81 10.19
C ALA A 126 8.82 26.29 10.09
N GLY A 127 9.87 26.61 9.32
CA GLY A 127 10.25 28.01 9.11
C GLY A 127 11.12 28.21 7.87
N GLY A 128 10.63 29.01 6.91
CA GLY A 128 11.44 29.58 5.84
C GLY A 128 11.04 29.15 4.43
N GLU A 129 10.81 30.16 3.59
CA GLU A 129 10.41 30.07 2.18
C GLU A 129 11.49 29.48 1.26
N SER A 130 11.01 28.85 0.17
CA SER A 130 11.67 28.28 -1.02
C SER A 130 13.15 28.62 -1.33
N LYS A 131 13.98 27.58 -1.50
CA LYS A 131 14.65 27.15 -2.76
C LYS A 131 15.72 26.06 -2.49
N ALA A 132 16.09 25.36 -3.56
CA ALA A 132 17.12 24.31 -3.73
C ALA A 132 16.57 22.87 -3.58
N GLN A 133 16.41 22.15 -4.70
CA GLN A 133 17.42 21.46 -5.52
C GLN A 133 17.88 20.14 -4.89
N ASP A 134 17.50 19.08 -5.59
CA ASP A 134 18.24 17.84 -5.82
C ASP A 134 18.72 17.06 -4.60
N GLU A 135 17.78 16.45 -3.87
CA GLU A 135 17.97 15.08 -3.37
C GLU A 135 16.66 14.30 -3.56
N GLU A 136 16.61 13.57 -4.67
CA GLU A 136 15.49 12.74 -5.09
C GLU A 136 15.57 11.39 -4.35
N PRO A 137 14.54 10.97 -3.57
CA PRO A 137 14.49 9.61 -3.07
C PRO A 137 14.31 8.68 -4.27
N ALA A 138 15.17 7.68 -4.40
CA ALA A 138 15.01 6.64 -5.40
C ALA A 138 13.57 6.06 -5.34
N ASN A 139 12.79 6.33 -6.39
CA ASN A 139 11.39 5.95 -6.65
C ASN A 139 10.29 7.03 -6.47
N ALA A 140 10.59 8.32 -6.52
CA ALA A 140 9.55 9.32 -6.80
C ALA A 140 9.16 9.28 -8.28
N VAL A 141 7.87 9.14 -8.60
CA VAL A 141 7.40 9.30 -9.99
C VAL A 141 7.53 10.78 -10.35
N PRO A 142 8.13 11.11 -11.51
CA PRO A 142 8.36 12.49 -11.89
C PRO A 142 7.03 13.24 -12.06
N ALA A 143 7.00 14.48 -11.59
CA ALA A 143 5.82 15.35 -11.74
C ALA A 143 5.53 15.69 -13.21
N LYS A 144 6.55 15.61 -14.09
CA LYS A 144 6.48 15.88 -15.52
C LYS A 144 7.37 14.92 -16.31
N VAL A 145 6.95 14.55 -17.52
CA VAL A 145 7.72 13.68 -18.42
C VAL A 145 7.73 14.23 -19.85
N ASP A 146 8.78 13.91 -20.61
CA ASP A 146 8.90 14.28 -22.03
C ASP A 146 8.32 13.20 -22.93
N LEU A 147 7.25 13.54 -23.68
CA LEU A 147 6.56 12.62 -24.58
C LEU A 147 7.14 12.61 -26.01
N ALA A 148 8.08 13.49 -26.35
CA ALA A 148 8.50 13.75 -27.72
C ALA A 148 9.15 12.55 -28.43
N LYS A 149 9.77 11.64 -27.65
CA LYS A 149 10.52 10.49 -28.19
C LYS A 149 9.69 9.23 -28.39
N LEU A 150 8.40 9.26 -28.01
CA LEU A 150 7.57 8.08 -28.10
C LEU A 150 7.07 7.87 -29.53
N PRO A 151 7.20 6.66 -30.10
CA PRO A 151 6.88 6.39 -31.49
C PRO A 151 5.36 6.31 -31.72
N ALA A 152 4.95 6.61 -32.96
CA ALA A 152 3.54 6.67 -33.34
C ALA A 152 2.87 5.29 -33.39
N ASP A 153 3.61 4.22 -33.71
CA ASP A 153 3.10 2.84 -33.78
C ASP A 153 2.82 2.21 -32.40
N GLY A 154 3.15 2.92 -31.31
CA GLY A 154 2.82 2.55 -29.93
C GLY A 154 1.56 3.22 -29.40
N ALA A 155 0.84 3.99 -30.21
CA ALA A 155 -0.32 4.77 -29.78
C ALA A 155 -1.63 4.28 -30.42
N VAL A 156 -2.70 4.28 -29.62
CA VAL A 156 -4.08 4.18 -30.10
C VAL A 156 -4.77 5.51 -29.87
N HIS A 157 -5.25 6.14 -30.94
CA HIS A 157 -5.96 7.41 -30.85
C HIS A 157 -7.47 7.19 -30.85
N TRP A 158 -8.18 7.77 -29.88
CA TRP A 158 -9.63 7.67 -29.76
C TRP A 158 -10.23 8.87 -29.01
N GLY A 159 -11.55 8.91 -28.86
CA GLY A 159 -12.25 9.98 -28.14
C GLY A 159 -12.61 11.18 -29.03
N ASN A 160 -12.70 12.36 -28.42
CA ASN A 160 -13.11 13.59 -29.10
C ASN A 160 -11.90 14.28 -29.77
N PRO A 161 -11.78 14.29 -31.10
CA PRO A 161 -10.62 14.88 -31.79
C PRO A 161 -10.51 16.40 -31.63
N ALA A 162 -11.60 17.08 -31.25
CA ALA A 162 -11.60 18.52 -30.94
C ALA A 162 -11.36 18.82 -29.45
N GLY A 163 -11.27 17.78 -28.62
CA GLY A 163 -11.02 17.91 -27.18
C GLY A 163 -9.52 18.12 -26.86
N PRO A 164 -9.18 18.54 -25.64
CA PRO A 164 -7.79 18.58 -25.22
C PRO A 164 -7.19 17.18 -25.22
N LYS A 165 -5.91 17.09 -25.59
CA LYS A 165 -5.20 15.82 -25.67
C LYS A 165 -4.68 15.36 -24.32
N VAL A 166 -4.91 14.08 -24.02
CA VAL A 166 -4.32 13.37 -22.88
C VAL A 166 -3.66 12.09 -23.37
N VAL A 167 -2.45 11.82 -22.91
CA VAL A 167 -1.76 10.54 -23.14
C VAL A 167 -2.02 9.65 -21.94
N VAL A 168 -2.43 8.40 -22.17
CA VAL A 168 -2.80 7.48 -21.09
C VAL A 168 -1.95 6.22 -21.20
N PHE A 169 -1.14 5.94 -20.19
CA PHE A 169 -0.45 4.66 -20.07
C PHE A 169 -1.33 3.66 -19.31
N SER A 170 -1.66 2.54 -19.94
CA SER A 170 -2.65 1.59 -19.42
C SER A 170 -2.32 0.13 -19.72
N ASP A 171 -3.02 -0.77 -19.05
CA ASP A 171 -2.97 -2.21 -19.32
C ASP A 171 -4.41 -2.71 -19.53
N PHE A 172 -4.62 -3.55 -20.55
CA PHE A 172 -5.95 -4.06 -20.91
C PHE A 172 -6.55 -5.03 -19.88
N HIS A 173 -5.75 -5.63 -18.99
CA HIS A 173 -6.25 -6.40 -17.85
C HIS A 173 -6.51 -5.54 -16.60
N CYS A 174 -6.20 -4.24 -16.62
CA CYS A 174 -6.42 -3.37 -15.47
C CYS A 174 -7.89 -2.91 -15.39
N GLY A 175 -8.61 -3.36 -14.36
CA GLY A 175 -10.00 -2.94 -14.13
C GLY A 175 -10.19 -1.43 -13.90
N TYR A 176 -9.18 -0.71 -13.39
CA TYR A 176 -9.23 0.75 -13.31
C TYR A 176 -9.08 1.42 -14.69
N CYS A 177 -8.26 0.86 -15.59
CA CYS A 177 -8.14 1.35 -16.97
C CYS A 177 -9.44 1.13 -17.73
N GLN A 178 -10.05 -0.05 -17.59
CA GLN A 178 -11.36 -0.33 -18.15
C GLN A 178 -12.40 0.72 -17.71
N ARG A 179 -12.51 1.02 -16.41
CA ARG A 179 -13.43 2.06 -15.91
C ARG A 179 -13.07 3.46 -16.39
N LEU A 180 -11.78 3.77 -16.53
CA LEU A 180 -11.30 5.07 -16.97
C LEU A 180 -11.79 5.42 -18.38
N THR A 181 -11.99 4.44 -19.26
CA THR A 181 -12.49 4.68 -20.63
C THR A 181 -13.79 5.49 -20.65
N GLY A 182 -14.74 5.15 -19.77
CA GLY A 182 -16.01 5.88 -19.63
C GLY A 182 -15.82 7.30 -19.10
N GLU A 183 -14.88 7.50 -18.19
CA GLU A 183 -14.58 8.83 -17.63
C GLU A 183 -13.86 9.74 -18.62
N LEU A 184 -12.97 9.19 -19.46
CA LEU A 184 -12.33 9.92 -20.56
C LEU A 184 -13.35 10.34 -21.62
N ALA A 185 -14.28 9.45 -21.98
CA ALA A 185 -15.38 9.79 -22.88
C ALA A 185 -16.26 10.92 -22.30
N LYS A 186 -16.68 10.81 -21.03
CA LYS A 186 -17.44 11.85 -20.32
C LYS A 186 -16.68 13.17 -20.20
N ALA A 187 -15.35 13.12 -20.06
CA ALA A 187 -14.52 14.32 -20.00
C ALA A 187 -14.45 15.06 -21.35
N GLY A 188 -14.73 14.36 -22.46
CA GLY A 188 -14.77 14.92 -23.82
C GLY A 188 -13.39 15.20 -24.40
N VAL A 189 -12.40 14.37 -24.08
CA VAL A 189 -10.98 14.56 -24.40
C VAL A 189 -10.55 13.76 -25.63
N GLN A 190 -9.46 14.19 -26.27
CA GLN A 190 -8.76 13.37 -27.26
C GLN A 190 -7.76 12.47 -26.53
N VAL A 191 -7.89 11.15 -26.69
CA VAL A 191 -7.04 10.19 -25.98
C VAL A 191 -5.98 9.63 -26.91
N GLU A 192 -4.75 9.62 -26.45
CA GLU A 192 -3.66 8.82 -26.99
C GLU A 192 -3.33 7.72 -25.97
N GLU A 193 -3.90 6.54 -26.18
CA GLU A 193 -3.64 5.38 -25.34
C GLU A 193 -2.28 4.77 -25.69
N ARG A 194 -1.46 4.52 -24.68
CA ARG A 194 -0.16 3.87 -24.79
C ARG A 194 -0.14 2.64 -23.89
N PRO A 195 -0.45 1.46 -24.45
CA PRO A 195 -0.46 0.23 -23.66
C PRO A 195 0.92 -0.07 -23.06
N ILE A 196 0.91 -0.57 -21.83
CA ILE A 196 2.05 -1.15 -21.10
C ILE A 196 1.59 -2.46 -20.44
N SER A 197 2.44 -3.49 -20.47
CA SER A 197 2.03 -4.85 -20.10
C SER A 197 2.47 -5.24 -18.69
N ILE A 198 1.90 -4.59 -17.68
CA ILE A 198 2.31 -4.78 -16.28
C ILE A 198 1.84 -6.12 -15.69
N PHE A 199 0.82 -6.78 -16.26
CA PHE A 199 0.41 -8.14 -15.86
C PHE A 199 1.05 -9.26 -16.70
N GLY A 200 2.16 -8.94 -17.39
CA GLY A 200 3.00 -9.92 -18.07
C GLY A 200 2.49 -10.34 -19.45
N ALA A 201 2.83 -11.58 -19.85
CA ALA A 201 2.72 -12.04 -21.25
C ALA A 201 1.29 -11.96 -21.83
N LYS A 202 0.25 -12.18 -21.01
CA LYS A 202 -1.14 -12.09 -21.47
C LYS A 202 -1.54 -10.65 -21.80
N SER A 203 -1.19 -9.69 -20.95
CA SER A 203 -1.39 -8.26 -21.24
C SER A 203 -0.63 -7.85 -22.49
N ARG A 204 0.60 -8.36 -22.64
CA ARG A 204 1.42 -8.05 -23.80
C ARG A 204 0.81 -8.55 -25.10
N ALA A 205 0.39 -9.81 -25.15
CA ALA A 205 -0.27 -10.36 -26.33
C ALA A 205 -1.54 -9.58 -26.71
N LEU A 206 -2.32 -9.15 -25.71
CA LEU A 206 -3.51 -8.33 -25.93
C LEU A 206 -3.16 -6.92 -26.44
N SER A 207 -2.15 -6.27 -25.87
CA SER A 207 -1.63 -4.98 -26.33
C SER A 207 -1.11 -5.03 -27.76
N GLU A 208 -0.35 -6.07 -28.11
CA GLU A 208 0.11 -6.30 -29.47
C GLU A 208 -1.06 -6.50 -30.43
N ALA A 209 -2.06 -7.29 -30.03
CA ALA A 209 -3.25 -7.52 -30.84
C ALA A 209 -4.05 -6.24 -31.11
N VAL A 210 -4.21 -5.37 -30.10
CA VAL A 210 -4.87 -4.07 -30.23
C VAL A 210 -4.10 -3.14 -31.16
N LEU A 211 -2.80 -2.94 -30.92
CA LEU A 211 -1.97 -2.06 -31.74
C LEU A 211 -1.88 -2.53 -33.19
N CYS A 212 -1.90 -3.85 -33.40
CA CYS A 212 -1.85 -4.45 -34.74
C CYS A 212 -3.22 -4.63 -35.39
N ALA A 213 -4.32 -4.28 -34.74
CA ALA A 213 -5.65 -4.42 -35.35
C ALA A 213 -5.79 -3.52 -36.60
N PRO A 214 -6.69 -3.87 -37.53
CA PRO A 214 -7.06 -2.98 -38.63
C PRO A 214 -7.64 -1.65 -38.15
N ASP A 215 -8.42 -1.71 -37.06
CA ASP A 215 -8.95 -0.56 -36.32
C ASP A 215 -8.52 -0.68 -34.85
N PRO A 216 -7.41 -0.03 -34.47
CA PRO A 216 -6.91 -0.09 -33.09
C PRO A 216 -7.87 0.53 -32.06
N ALA A 217 -8.68 1.53 -32.43
CA ALA A 217 -9.61 2.16 -31.50
C ALA A 217 -10.78 1.21 -31.18
N ALA A 218 -11.36 0.57 -32.20
CA ALA A 218 -12.39 -0.45 -32.00
C ALA A 218 -11.83 -1.66 -31.21
N ALA A 219 -10.61 -2.09 -31.54
CA ALA A 219 -9.93 -3.19 -30.84
C ALA A 219 -9.65 -2.87 -29.36
N LEU A 220 -9.28 -1.64 -29.04
CA LEU A 220 -9.08 -1.17 -27.67
C LEU A 220 -10.37 -1.32 -26.85
N HIS A 221 -11.51 -0.88 -27.38
CA HIS A 221 -12.79 -1.00 -26.69
C HIS A 221 -13.23 -2.46 -26.53
N ALA A 222 -13.02 -3.30 -27.55
CA ALA A 222 -13.26 -4.73 -27.48
C ALA A 222 -12.37 -5.42 -26.42
N ALA A 223 -11.09 -5.07 -26.35
CA ALA A 223 -10.16 -5.58 -25.34
C ALA A 223 -10.63 -5.23 -23.92
N TYR A 224 -11.03 -3.98 -23.68
CA TYR A 224 -11.61 -3.58 -22.39
C TYR A 224 -12.98 -4.20 -22.10
N ALA A 225 -13.71 -4.67 -23.11
CA ALA A 225 -14.93 -5.47 -22.94
C ALA A 225 -14.63 -6.96 -22.63
N GLY A 226 -13.36 -7.37 -22.63
CA GLY A 226 -12.94 -8.74 -22.38
C GLY A 226 -12.88 -9.61 -23.64
N GLU A 227 -13.00 -9.01 -24.83
CA GLU A 227 -12.86 -9.71 -26.09
C GLU A 227 -11.38 -9.77 -26.53
N ALA A 228 -11.06 -10.72 -27.43
CA ALA A 228 -9.73 -10.86 -28.00
C ALA A 228 -9.70 -10.28 -29.43
N PRO A 229 -9.10 -9.10 -29.66
CA PRO A 229 -9.04 -8.49 -30.98
C PRO A 229 -8.16 -9.28 -31.95
N LYS A 230 -8.44 -9.17 -33.25
CA LYS A 230 -7.65 -9.81 -34.31
C LYS A 230 -6.53 -8.88 -34.77
N ALA A 231 -5.29 -9.35 -34.64
CA ALA A 231 -4.11 -8.67 -35.17
C ALA A 231 -4.01 -8.85 -36.70
N ARG A 232 -3.47 -7.84 -37.41
CA ARG A 232 -3.06 -7.97 -38.81
C ARG A 232 -1.87 -8.95 -38.92
N PRO A 233 -1.88 -9.88 -39.89
CA PRO A 233 -0.75 -10.77 -40.12
C PRO A 233 0.56 -10.00 -40.37
N GLY A 234 1.66 -10.44 -39.73
CA GLY A 234 2.99 -9.86 -39.93
C GLY A 234 3.23 -8.50 -39.25
N CYS A 235 2.22 -7.93 -38.56
CA CYS A 235 2.40 -6.72 -37.77
C CYS A 235 3.24 -6.99 -36.52
N LYS A 236 4.18 -6.09 -36.22
CA LYS A 236 5.02 -6.11 -35.02
C LYS A 236 5.09 -4.69 -34.46
N PRO A 237 4.37 -4.37 -33.37
CA PRO A 237 4.26 -3.00 -32.88
C PRO A 237 5.47 -2.70 -31.98
N LYS A 238 6.60 -2.30 -32.58
CA LYS A 238 7.82 -1.96 -31.84
C LYS A 238 7.59 -0.80 -30.86
N GLY A 239 6.61 0.04 -31.15
CA GLY A 239 6.17 1.09 -30.24
C GLY A 239 5.70 0.60 -28.87
N LEU A 240 5.26 -0.66 -28.72
CA LEU A 240 4.95 -1.23 -27.41
C LEU A 240 6.20 -1.31 -26.50
N ASP A 241 7.35 -1.71 -27.05
CA ASP A 241 8.61 -1.76 -26.31
C ASP A 241 9.03 -0.36 -25.84
N ALA A 242 8.82 0.64 -26.69
CA ALA A 242 9.12 2.02 -26.34
C ALA A 242 8.20 2.55 -25.22
N ASN A 243 6.91 2.19 -25.24
CA ASN A 243 5.98 2.54 -24.16
C ASN A 243 6.43 1.92 -22.82
N GLU A 244 6.77 0.63 -22.82
CA GLU A 244 7.18 -0.10 -21.62
C GLU A 244 8.53 0.40 -21.07
N ALA A 245 9.49 0.68 -21.96
CA ALA A 245 10.77 1.28 -21.58
C ALA A 245 10.58 2.68 -20.99
N PHE A 246 9.72 3.49 -21.59
CA PHE A 246 9.37 4.81 -21.08
C PHE A 246 8.69 4.75 -19.72
N ALA A 247 7.69 3.88 -19.57
CA ALA A 247 7.00 3.69 -18.30
C ALA A 247 7.98 3.27 -17.19
N LYS A 248 8.86 2.31 -17.49
CA LYS A 248 9.92 1.87 -16.55
C LYS A 248 10.88 3.00 -16.17
N ALA A 249 11.35 3.77 -17.15
CA ALA A 249 12.29 4.87 -16.92
C ALA A 249 11.68 6.00 -16.07
N ASN A 250 10.36 6.18 -16.13
CA ASN A 250 9.64 7.21 -15.39
C ASN A 250 8.88 6.65 -14.17
N GLY A 251 9.18 5.43 -13.71
CA GLY A 251 8.59 4.88 -12.49
C GLY A 251 7.08 4.62 -12.54
N PHE A 252 6.49 4.44 -13.73
CA PHE A 252 5.07 4.11 -13.89
C PHE A 252 4.82 2.65 -13.53
N ASN A 253 4.86 2.36 -12.23
CA ASN A 253 4.74 1.01 -11.64
C ASN A 253 3.29 0.51 -11.54
N GLY A 254 2.32 1.32 -11.96
CA GLY A 254 0.91 0.97 -11.96
C GLY A 254 0.15 1.74 -13.03
N THR A 255 -0.99 1.19 -13.42
CA THR A 255 -1.88 1.78 -14.43
C THR A 255 -3.26 2.08 -13.83
N PRO A 256 -3.98 3.11 -14.28
CA PRO A 256 -3.62 4.03 -15.36
C PRO A 256 -2.69 5.17 -14.91
N VAL A 257 -1.90 5.71 -15.83
CA VAL A 257 -1.17 6.98 -15.66
C VAL A 257 -1.59 7.94 -16.77
N LEU A 258 -2.07 9.11 -16.41
CA LEU A 258 -2.45 10.16 -17.35
C LEU A 258 -1.32 11.18 -17.45
N VAL A 259 -0.95 11.55 -18.67
CA VAL A 259 0.04 12.59 -18.94
C VAL A 259 -0.61 13.68 -19.78
N ARG A 260 -0.54 14.92 -19.30
CA ARG A 260 -1.09 16.08 -20.01
C ARG A 260 -0.18 16.42 -21.19
N ALA A 261 -0.74 16.40 -22.40
CA ALA A 261 0.06 16.55 -23.62
C ALA A 261 0.71 17.94 -23.78
N SER A 262 0.19 18.98 -23.11
CA SER A 262 0.68 20.36 -23.25
C SER A 262 2.01 20.63 -22.54
N ASP A 263 2.29 19.95 -21.43
CA ASP A 263 3.46 20.24 -20.59
C ASP A 263 4.05 19.01 -19.88
N GLY A 264 3.58 17.82 -20.24
CA GLY A 264 4.10 16.56 -19.73
C GLY A 264 3.71 16.25 -18.29
N ALA A 265 2.84 17.03 -17.64
CA ALA A 265 2.48 16.76 -16.25
C ALA A 265 1.84 15.40 -16.08
N VAL A 266 2.17 14.73 -14.97
CA VAL A 266 1.76 13.36 -14.67
C VAL A 266 0.67 13.33 -13.61
N LEU A 267 -0.36 12.52 -13.84
CA LEU A 267 -1.42 12.22 -12.89
C LEU A 267 -1.61 10.70 -12.81
N GLN A 268 -1.20 10.12 -11.69
CA GLN A 268 -1.30 8.68 -11.48
C GLN A 268 -2.65 8.24 -10.93
N GLY A 269 -3.06 7.06 -11.39
CA GLY A 269 -4.24 6.36 -10.95
C GLY A 269 -5.50 6.84 -11.64
N TYR A 270 -6.57 6.08 -11.42
CA TYR A 270 -7.90 6.43 -11.90
C TYR A 270 -8.36 7.79 -11.37
N ARG A 271 -9.10 8.53 -12.20
CA ARG A 271 -9.79 9.77 -11.82
C ARG A 271 -11.15 9.86 -12.49
N PRO A 272 -12.16 10.43 -11.81
CA PRO A 272 -13.43 10.76 -12.44
C PRO A 272 -13.27 11.89 -13.47
N ALA A 273 -14.21 12.00 -14.40
CA ALA A 273 -14.19 12.96 -15.50
C ALA A 273 -13.98 14.41 -15.04
N SER A 274 -14.57 14.80 -13.89
CA SER A 274 -14.41 16.15 -13.34
C SER A 274 -12.96 16.46 -12.92
N GLU A 275 -12.24 15.48 -12.38
CA GLU A 275 -10.82 15.60 -12.03
C GLU A 275 -9.93 15.60 -13.26
N ILE A 276 -10.23 14.76 -14.25
CA ILE A 276 -9.52 14.75 -15.54
C ILE A 276 -9.63 16.12 -16.21
N ARG A 277 -10.84 16.71 -16.24
CA ARG A 277 -11.05 18.06 -16.78
C ARG A 277 -10.24 19.12 -16.04
N ARG A 278 -10.26 19.12 -14.69
CA ARG A 278 -9.44 20.04 -13.90
C ARG A 278 -7.95 19.89 -14.18
N PHE A 279 -7.48 18.65 -14.26
CA PHE A 279 -6.08 18.35 -14.58
C PHE A 279 -5.68 18.87 -15.96
N LEU A 280 -6.57 18.81 -16.95
CA LEU A 280 -6.35 19.33 -18.29
C LEU A 280 -6.57 20.85 -18.41
N GLY A 281 -6.79 21.55 -17.30
CA GLY A 281 -7.04 23.00 -17.30
C GLY A 281 -8.40 23.39 -17.88
N LEU A 282 -9.33 22.43 -18.00
CA LEU A 282 -10.70 22.69 -18.46
C LEU A 282 -11.57 23.15 -17.30
N THR A 283 -12.45 24.11 -17.57
CA THR A 283 -13.51 24.50 -16.63
C THR A 283 -14.50 23.34 -16.41
N PRO A 284 -15.11 23.22 -15.21
CA PRO A 284 -16.11 22.20 -14.94
C PRO A 284 -17.27 22.27 -15.96
N ASN A 285 -17.70 21.12 -16.49
CA ASN A 285 -18.91 21.07 -17.33
C ASN A 285 -20.11 21.50 -16.49
N LYS A 286 -20.89 22.47 -16.96
CA LYS A 286 -22.09 22.99 -16.28
C LYS A 286 -23.29 22.01 -16.33
N GLY A 287 -23.09 20.70 -16.18
CA GLY A 287 -24.12 19.71 -16.51
C GLY A 287 -24.11 18.43 -15.68
N GLY A 288 -24.00 18.50 -14.36
CA GLY A 288 -24.13 17.32 -13.50
C GLY A 288 -24.35 17.68 -12.04
N GLN A 289 -25.58 18.06 -11.71
CA GLN A 289 -26.22 17.73 -10.43
C GLN A 289 -27.08 16.49 -10.65
#